data_AF-A0A945REU8-F1
#
_entry.id   AF-A0A945REU8-F1
#
_cell.length_a   1.000
_cell.length_b   1.000
_cell.length_c   1.000
_cell.angle_alpha   90.00
_cell.angle_beta   90.00
_cell.angle_gamma   90.00
#
_symmetry.space_group_name_H-M   'P 1'
#
loop_
_entity.id
_entity.type
_entity.pdbx_description
1 polymer ?
#
loop_
_entity_poly.entity_id
_entity_poly.type
_entity_poly.pdbx_seq_one_letter_code
_entity_poly.pdbx_strand_id
1 'polypeptide(L)'
;MITLYNNEFVEELKIPITSSAFHYGYGVFETILYRGEFKEQERHIKRLFNSAEAIHLEIKNSPEEITSMLKKLESKLTKDSRVKLIAIEEGIIITAIDLNLDPNLQNGVALKSVKQSRSYSHAKTLSYLDSFLPNRIAQNAGFYDALLVNEEGNVTECSYANIFWFEGDVLCTTKEDILPGITRQKVIENSPFKVEYKNISLENILNKKEVFLTQSTKGILPIIKIDDKVIGEGKPGKNTLTLRSIL
;
A
#
# COMPACT_ATOMS: atom_id res chain seq x y z
N MET A 1 6.05 20.31 -2.65
CA MET A 1 6.43 18.98 -3.19
C MET A 1 7.83 19.10 -3.75
N ILE A 2 8.74 18.20 -3.37
CA ILE A 2 10.11 18.17 -3.90
C ILE A 2 10.17 17.05 -4.93
N THR A 3 10.80 17.29 -6.07
CA THR A 3 10.93 16.33 -7.17
C THR A 3 12.40 16.17 -7.55
N LEU A 4 12.82 14.91 -7.68
CA LEU A 4 14.11 14.49 -8.20
C LEU A 4 13.86 13.62 -9.43
N TYR A 5 14.50 13.92 -10.56
CA TYR A 5 14.43 13.12 -11.79
C TYR A 5 15.84 12.79 -12.26
N ASN A 6 16.16 11.50 -12.40
CA ASN A 6 17.49 11.01 -12.79
C ASN A 6 18.64 11.73 -12.03
N ASN A 7 18.50 11.75 -10.70
CA ASN A 7 19.42 12.39 -9.75
C ASN A 7 19.46 13.93 -9.77
N GLU A 8 18.63 14.63 -10.54
CA GLU A 8 18.58 16.09 -10.56
C GLU A 8 17.30 16.66 -9.95
N PHE A 9 17.41 17.76 -9.19
CA PHE A 9 16.23 18.43 -8.66
C PHE A 9 15.56 19.23 -9.77
N VAL A 10 14.25 19.04 -9.92
CA VAL A 10 13.46 19.70 -10.97
C VAL A 10 12.22 20.34 -10.37
N GLU A 11 11.86 21.51 -10.87
CA GLU A 11 10.57 22.17 -10.54
C GLU A 11 9.46 21.66 -11.46
N GLU A 12 9.79 21.41 -12.72
CA GLU A 12 8.91 20.83 -13.73
C GLU A 12 9.55 19.59 -14.35
N LEU A 13 8.75 18.54 -14.53
CA LEU A 13 9.14 17.33 -15.22
C LEU A 13 8.46 17.26 -16.59
N LYS A 14 9.24 17.09 -17.64
CA LYS A 14 8.75 16.87 -19.00
C LYS A 14 9.01 15.42 -19.37
N ILE A 15 7.95 14.67 -19.67
CA ILE A 15 8.03 13.32 -20.21
C ILE A 15 7.61 13.39 -21.68
N PRO A 16 8.29 12.68 -22.61
CA PRO A 16 7.87 12.63 -24.01
C PRO A 16 6.43 12.16 -24.13
N ILE A 17 5.66 12.78 -25.03
CA ILE A 17 4.28 12.34 -25.29
C ILE A 17 4.23 10.87 -25.73
N THR A 18 5.29 10.39 -26.39
CA THR A 18 5.46 9.00 -26.84
C THR A 18 5.77 8.01 -25.73
N SER A 19 5.86 8.44 -24.47
CA SER A 19 6.19 7.58 -23.34
C SER A 19 5.16 6.48 -23.14
N SER A 20 5.61 5.23 -23.03
CA SER A 20 4.75 4.09 -22.70
C SER A 20 4.13 4.22 -21.31
N ALA A 21 4.79 4.92 -20.39
CA ALA A 21 4.23 5.22 -19.07
C ALA A 21 2.98 6.10 -19.17
N PHE A 22 2.99 7.07 -20.09
CA PHE A 22 1.84 7.94 -20.35
C PHE A 22 0.72 7.21 -21.08
N HIS A 23 1.05 6.46 -22.13
CA HIS A 23 0.04 5.80 -22.98
C HIS A 23 -0.57 4.54 -22.36
N TYR A 24 0.22 3.76 -21.63
CA TYR A 24 -0.17 2.42 -21.19
C TYR A 24 -0.08 2.21 -19.67
N GLY A 25 0.45 3.18 -18.93
CA GLY A 25 0.84 2.97 -17.54
C GLY A 25 2.00 1.98 -17.41
N TYR A 26 2.86 1.88 -18.44
CA TYR A 26 4.02 1.00 -18.42
C TYR A 26 5.11 1.58 -17.51
N GLY A 27 5.18 1.04 -16.29
CA GLY A 27 6.10 1.48 -15.26
C GLY A 27 5.73 0.89 -13.91
N VAL A 28 6.57 1.10 -12.91
CA VAL A 28 6.34 0.67 -11.53
C VAL A 28 6.57 1.79 -10.54
N PHE A 29 6.05 1.64 -9.33
CA PHE A 29 6.26 2.63 -8.28
C PHE A 29 6.38 2.03 -6.90
N GLU A 30 6.97 2.80 -5.99
CA GLU A 30 7.01 2.54 -4.57
C GLU A 30 6.55 3.71 -3.73
N THR A 31 6.23 3.45 -2.48
CA THR A 31 5.88 4.51 -1.51
C THR A 31 6.53 4.22 -0.17
N ILE A 32 7.48 5.07 0.20
CA ILE A 32 8.30 4.99 1.39
C ILE A 32 7.85 6.09 2.37
N LEU A 33 7.73 5.74 3.65
CA LEU A 33 7.54 6.72 4.72
C LEU A 33 8.91 7.28 5.12
N TYR A 34 9.05 8.61 5.05
CA TYR A 34 10.17 9.31 5.67
C TYR A 34 9.74 9.85 7.04
N ARG A 35 10.47 9.47 8.10
CA ARG A 35 10.32 9.98 9.47
C ARG A 35 11.69 9.93 10.16
N GLY A 36 12.46 10.99 10.03
CA GLY A 36 13.87 11.05 10.43
C GLY A 36 14.82 10.17 9.60
N GLU A 37 14.29 9.12 8.99
CA GLU A 37 14.94 8.21 8.05
C GLU A 37 13.88 7.62 7.08
N PHE A 38 14.33 7.00 5.99
CA PHE A 38 13.47 6.25 5.07
C PHE A 38 13.15 4.87 5.64
N LYS A 39 11.91 4.67 6.10
CA LYS A 39 11.48 3.42 6.74
C LYS A 39 11.45 2.26 5.74
N GLU A 40 12.09 1.15 6.11
CA GLU A 40 12.16 -0.09 5.30
C GLU A 40 12.71 0.14 3.88
N GLN A 41 13.63 1.09 3.71
CA GLN A 41 14.15 1.52 2.40
C GLN A 41 14.60 0.34 1.53
N GLU A 42 15.41 -0.57 2.06
CA GLU A 42 15.95 -1.70 1.31
C GLU A 42 14.85 -2.63 0.79
N ARG A 43 13.84 -2.92 1.62
CA ARG A 43 12.70 -3.75 1.23
C ARG A 43 11.87 -3.09 0.14
N HIS A 44 11.66 -1.78 0.25
CA HIS A 44 10.94 -1.01 -0.76
C HIS A 44 11.71 -0.99 -2.09
N ILE A 45 13.01 -0.67 -2.09
CA ILE A 45 13.84 -0.69 -3.30
C ILE A 45 13.81 -2.09 -3.92
N LYS A 46 14.03 -3.15 -3.14
CA LYS A 46 13.94 -4.53 -3.64
C LYS A 46 12.61 -4.83 -4.32
N ARG A 47 11.48 -4.42 -3.72
CA ARG A 47 10.15 -4.65 -4.31
C ARG A 47 9.90 -3.81 -5.56
N LEU A 48 10.51 -2.63 -5.69
CA LEU A 48 10.49 -1.83 -6.92
C LEU A 48 11.10 -2.63 -8.08
N PHE A 49 12.27 -3.23 -7.88
CA PHE A 49 12.93 -4.07 -8.89
C PHE A 49 12.14 -5.35 -9.18
N ASN A 50 11.64 -6.05 -8.16
CA ASN A 50 10.78 -7.23 -8.38
C ASN A 50 9.51 -6.89 -9.19
N SER A 51 8.92 -5.71 -8.95
CA SER A 51 7.76 -5.25 -9.72
C SER A 51 8.14 -4.94 -11.16
N ALA A 52 9.32 -4.35 -11.40
CA ALA A 52 9.81 -4.05 -12.74
C ALA A 52 10.09 -5.33 -13.53
N GLU A 53 10.72 -6.32 -12.90
CA GLU A 53 10.95 -7.64 -13.46
C GLU A 53 9.64 -8.32 -13.89
N ALA A 54 8.59 -8.24 -13.05
CA ALA A 54 7.27 -8.81 -13.34
C ALA A 54 6.58 -8.23 -14.59
N ILE A 55 6.98 -7.05 -15.05
CA ILE A 55 6.48 -6.42 -16.29
C ILE A 55 7.58 -6.25 -17.35
N HIS A 56 8.73 -6.90 -17.17
CA HIS A 56 9.89 -6.81 -18.07
C HIS A 56 10.41 -5.38 -18.29
N LEU A 57 10.27 -4.51 -17.29
CA LEU A 57 10.82 -3.16 -17.32
C LEU A 57 12.28 -3.18 -16.83
N GLU A 58 13.19 -2.64 -17.65
CA GLU A 58 14.57 -2.40 -17.23
C GLU A 58 14.66 -1.07 -16.46
N ILE A 59 15.07 -1.14 -15.19
CA ILE A 59 15.43 0.06 -14.42
C ILE A 59 16.90 0.37 -14.69
N LYS A 60 17.16 1.50 -15.35
CA LYS A 60 18.52 1.94 -15.72
C LYS A 60 19.42 2.22 -14.52
N ASN A 61 18.83 2.56 -13.38
CA ASN A 61 19.57 2.88 -12.16
C ASN A 61 19.77 1.65 -11.27
N SER A 62 20.94 1.54 -10.64
CA SER A 62 21.19 0.49 -9.65
C SER A 62 20.47 0.78 -8.32
N PRO A 63 20.25 -0.24 -7.46
CA PRO A 63 19.75 -0.03 -6.10
C PRO A 63 20.57 0.98 -5.28
N GLU A 64 21.89 1.00 -5.46
CA GLU A 64 22.83 1.92 -4.80
C GLU A 64 22.66 3.35 -5.31
N GLU A 65 22.46 3.53 -6.61
CA GLU A 65 22.17 4.84 -7.20
C GLU A 65 20.84 5.40 -6.69
N ILE A 66 19.79 4.58 -6.65
CA ILE A 66 18.49 4.97 -6.07
C ILE A 66 18.66 5.34 -4.58
N THR A 67 19.47 4.59 -3.84
CA THR A 67 19.80 4.91 -2.44
C THR A 67 20.53 6.25 -2.33
N SER A 68 21.46 6.55 -3.22
CA SER A 68 22.14 7.85 -3.29
C SER A 68 21.17 9.00 -3.60
N MET A 69 20.25 8.77 -4.52
CA MET A 69 19.18 9.72 -4.86
C MET A 69 18.26 10.01 -3.66
N LEU A 70 17.90 8.99 -2.87
CA LEU A 70 17.13 9.18 -1.63
C LEU A 70 17.91 10.00 -0.59
N LYS A 71 19.20 9.72 -0.40
CA LYS A 71 20.08 10.55 0.48
C LYS A 71 20.17 12.00 -0.01
N LYS A 72 20.27 12.23 -1.32
CA LYS A 72 20.24 13.58 -1.90
C LYS A 72 18.92 14.28 -1.59
N LEU A 73 17.79 13.58 -1.76
CA LEU A 73 16.45 14.10 -1.44
C LEU A 73 16.29 14.44 0.05
N GLU A 74 16.81 13.60 0.95
CA GLU A 74 16.74 13.77 2.41
C GLU A 74 17.26 15.14 2.88
N SER A 75 18.31 15.66 2.24
CA SER A 75 18.87 16.99 2.55
C SER A 75 17.87 18.15 2.43
N LYS A 76 16.74 17.94 1.76
CA LYS A 76 15.66 18.93 1.61
C LYS A 76 14.39 18.59 2.41
N LEU A 77 14.35 17.47 3.12
CA LEU A 77 13.19 17.07 3.91
C LEU A 77 13.28 17.65 5.32
N THR A 78 12.25 18.38 5.74
CA THR A 78 12.19 18.98 7.08
C THR A 78 11.05 18.44 7.95
N LYS A 79 10.21 17.55 7.38
CA LYS A 79 9.03 16.97 8.04
C LYS A 79 8.87 15.51 7.62
N ASP A 80 8.07 14.78 8.38
CA ASP A 80 7.52 13.50 7.96
C ASP A 80 6.92 13.64 6.56
N SER A 81 7.30 12.73 5.66
CA SER A 81 6.97 12.85 4.24
C SER A 81 6.58 11.50 3.66
N ARG A 82 5.63 11.53 2.71
CA ARG A 82 5.38 10.42 1.81
C ARG A 82 6.28 10.57 0.61
N VAL A 83 7.18 9.61 0.41
CA VAL A 83 8.15 9.60 -0.69
C VAL A 83 7.73 8.55 -1.71
N LYS A 84 7.48 8.95 -2.95
CA LYS A 84 7.08 8.05 -4.03
C LYS A 84 8.21 7.94 -5.05
N LEU A 85 8.64 6.71 -5.31
CA LEU A 85 9.60 6.38 -6.37
C LEU A 85 8.78 5.88 -7.56
N ILE A 86 9.08 6.33 -8.77
CA ILE A 86 8.41 5.91 -9.99
C ILE A 86 9.52 5.56 -10.99
N ALA A 87 9.49 4.33 -11.50
CA ALA A 87 10.39 3.86 -12.54
C ALA A 87 9.63 3.69 -13.85
N ILE A 88 10.15 4.32 -14.90
CA ILE A 88 9.66 4.29 -16.28
C ILE A 88 10.86 4.14 -17.22
N GLU A 89 10.62 3.92 -18.52
CA GLU A 89 11.69 3.74 -19.51
C GLU A 89 12.65 4.94 -19.58
N GLU A 90 12.14 6.14 -19.31
CA GLU A 90 12.89 7.40 -19.29
C GLU A 90 13.71 7.59 -18.00
N GLY A 91 13.53 6.75 -16.98
CA GLY A 91 14.32 6.74 -15.75
C GLY A 91 13.49 6.77 -14.46
N ILE A 92 14.09 7.32 -13.40
CA ILE A 92 13.52 7.32 -12.04
C ILE A 92 13.09 8.73 -11.65
N ILE A 93 11.84 8.83 -11.21
CA ILE A 93 11.24 10.03 -10.62
C ILE A 93 11.02 9.76 -9.14
N ILE A 94 11.53 10.62 -8.26
CA ILE A 94 11.29 10.56 -6.82
C ILE A 94 10.58 11.85 -6.41
N THR A 95 9.42 11.72 -5.79
CA THR A 95 8.65 12.85 -5.25
C THR A 95 8.52 12.74 -3.74
N ALA A 96 8.57 13.86 -3.04
CA ALA A 96 8.28 13.97 -1.63
C ALA A 96 7.19 15.00 -1.37
N ILE A 97 6.20 14.61 -0.57
CA ILE A 97 5.10 15.46 -0.12
C ILE A 97 4.98 15.31 1.39
N ASP A 98 4.85 16.44 2.09
CA ASP A 98 4.56 16.49 3.54
C ASP A 98 3.43 15.53 3.89
N LEU A 99 3.64 14.72 4.93
CA LEU A 99 2.67 13.76 5.39
C LEU A 99 1.76 14.38 6.43
N ASN A 100 0.51 14.62 6.06
CA ASN A 100 -0.56 15.04 6.97
C ASN A 100 -1.51 13.86 7.21
N LEU A 101 -1.39 13.22 8.37
CA LEU A 101 -2.28 12.12 8.77
C LEU A 101 -3.42 12.64 9.63
N ASP A 102 -4.64 12.24 9.30
CA ASP A 102 -5.78 12.42 10.20
C ASP A 102 -5.61 11.50 11.41
N PRO A 103 -5.48 12.04 12.64
CA PRO A 103 -5.30 11.22 13.84
C PRO A 103 -6.51 10.32 14.10
N ASN A 104 -7.71 10.67 13.62
CA ASN A 104 -8.92 9.89 13.84
C ASN A 104 -8.91 8.56 13.09
N LEU A 105 -8.05 8.37 12.09
CA LEU A 105 -7.91 7.09 11.39
C LEU A 105 -7.54 5.94 12.35
N GLN A 106 -6.89 6.27 13.48
CA GLN A 106 -6.53 5.30 14.49
C GLN A 106 -7.73 4.82 15.32
N ASN A 107 -8.87 5.54 15.28
CA ASN A 107 -10.12 5.13 15.91
C ASN A 107 -10.89 4.11 15.05
N GLY A 108 -10.44 3.87 13.82
CA GLY A 108 -11.02 2.91 12.89
C GLY A 108 -11.54 3.56 11.62
N VAL A 109 -11.59 2.76 10.56
CA VAL A 109 -12.08 3.17 9.24
C VAL A 109 -13.25 2.31 8.79
N ALA A 110 -14.06 2.85 7.88
CA ALA A 110 -15.13 2.14 7.20
C ALA A 110 -14.72 1.80 5.77
N LEU A 111 -14.95 0.58 5.32
CA LEU A 111 -14.66 0.13 3.96
C LEU A 111 -15.92 -0.16 3.15
N LYS A 112 -15.87 0.06 1.84
CA LYS A 112 -16.93 -0.34 0.89
C LYS A 112 -16.50 -1.62 0.18
N SER A 113 -17.31 -2.67 0.16
CA SER A 113 -16.99 -3.83 -0.68
C SER A 113 -17.22 -3.50 -2.15
N VAL A 114 -16.27 -3.91 -3.00
CA VAL A 114 -16.33 -3.70 -4.45
C VAL A 114 -15.87 -4.99 -5.14
N LYS A 115 -16.68 -5.50 -6.07
CA LYS A 115 -16.29 -6.62 -6.93
C LYS A 115 -15.23 -6.15 -7.92
N GLN A 116 -14.00 -6.59 -7.74
CA GLN A 116 -12.86 -6.26 -8.60
C GLN A 116 -11.68 -7.19 -8.31
N SER A 117 -11.05 -7.67 -9.37
CA SER A 117 -9.74 -8.34 -9.33
C SER A 117 -8.68 -7.45 -9.98
N ARG A 118 -7.41 -7.59 -9.57
CA ARG A 118 -6.28 -6.86 -10.17
C ARG A 118 -5.48 -7.75 -11.10
N SER A 119 -5.22 -7.30 -12.33
CA SER A 119 -4.44 -8.09 -13.30
C SER A 119 -2.98 -8.33 -12.88
N TYR A 120 -2.35 -7.37 -12.19
CA TYR A 120 -0.98 -7.46 -11.66
C TYR A 120 -0.99 -7.21 -10.16
N SER A 121 -1.65 -8.09 -9.41
CA SER A 121 -1.78 -7.97 -7.94
C SER A 121 -0.43 -8.02 -7.22
N HIS A 122 0.49 -8.88 -7.68
CA HIS A 122 1.80 -9.11 -7.07
C HIS A 122 2.85 -8.01 -7.37
N ALA A 123 2.60 -7.12 -8.34
CA ALA A 123 3.49 -6.05 -8.74
C ALA A 123 2.86 -4.67 -8.52
N LYS A 124 3.69 -3.67 -8.18
CA LYS A 124 3.22 -2.30 -7.95
C LYS A 124 3.38 -1.44 -9.20
N THR A 125 2.59 -1.73 -10.22
CA THR A 125 2.66 -1.09 -11.55
C THR A 125 1.96 0.27 -11.59
N LEU A 126 2.23 1.08 -12.63
CA LEU A 126 1.50 2.33 -12.87
C LEU A 126 0.11 2.10 -13.50
N SER A 127 -0.16 0.94 -14.09
CA SER A 127 -1.48 0.48 -14.55
C SER A 127 -2.41 0.14 -13.37
N TYR A 128 -2.65 1.12 -12.49
CA TYR A 128 -3.30 0.96 -11.19
C TYR A 128 -4.81 1.24 -11.23
N LEU A 129 -5.42 1.21 -12.43
CA LEU A 129 -6.82 1.55 -12.63
C LEU A 129 -7.75 0.60 -11.86
N ASP A 130 -7.41 -0.69 -11.82
CA ASP A 130 -8.11 -1.73 -11.05
C ASP A 130 -8.12 -1.47 -9.54
N SER A 131 -7.16 -0.70 -9.01
CA SER A 131 -7.19 -0.21 -7.62
C SER A 131 -7.87 1.16 -7.52
N PHE A 132 -7.64 2.04 -8.49
CA PHE A 132 -8.13 3.41 -8.46
C PHE A 132 -9.65 3.51 -8.55
N LEU A 133 -10.28 2.75 -9.45
CA LEU A 133 -11.74 2.81 -9.63
C LEU A 133 -12.50 2.33 -8.38
N PRO A 134 -12.18 1.18 -7.76
CA PRO A 134 -12.79 0.79 -6.49
C PRO A 134 -12.60 1.82 -5.39
N ASN A 135 -11.37 2.37 -5.23
CA ASN A 135 -11.12 3.40 -4.23
C ASN A 135 -12.01 4.63 -4.47
N ARG A 136 -12.18 5.04 -5.73
CA ARG A 136 -13.05 6.16 -6.10
C ARG A 136 -14.52 5.88 -5.78
N ILE A 137 -15.00 4.65 -6.03
CA ILE A 137 -16.34 4.21 -5.64
C ILE A 137 -16.53 4.31 -4.13
N ALA A 138 -15.58 3.79 -3.34
CA ALA A 138 -15.63 3.85 -1.88
C ALA A 138 -15.65 5.29 -1.37
N GLN A 139 -14.75 6.14 -1.85
CA GLN A 139 -14.67 7.55 -1.44
C GLN A 139 -15.93 8.33 -1.79
N ASN A 140 -16.49 8.15 -2.99
CA ASN A 140 -17.73 8.80 -3.39
C ASN A 140 -18.93 8.35 -2.52
N ALA A 141 -18.86 7.15 -1.95
CA ALA A 141 -19.85 6.63 -1.01
C ALA A 141 -19.54 6.99 0.46
N GLY A 142 -18.52 7.82 0.74
CA GLY A 142 -18.15 8.24 2.09
C GLY A 142 -17.33 7.22 2.89
N PHE A 143 -16.79 6.19 2.23
CA PHE A 143 -15.92 5.19 2.85
C PHE A 143 -14.44 5.57 2.67
N TYR A 144 -13.60 5.02 3.55
CA TYR A 144 -12.16 5.30 3.57
C TYR A 144 -11.41 4.66 2.40
N ASP A 145 -11.67 3.38 2.15
CA ASP A 145 -11.07 2.60 1.07
C ASP A 145 -12.06 1.51 0.62
N ALA A 146 -11.79 0.89 -0.53
CA ALA A 146 -12.53 -0.28 -0.98
C ALA A 146 -11.91 -1.56 -0.46
N LEU A 147 -12.77 -2.51 -0.08
CA LEU A 147 -12.44 -3.91 0.13
C LEU A 147 -12.67 -4.66 -1.18
N LEU A 148 -11.61 -5.18 -1.79
CA LEU A 148 -11.70 -5.86 -3.08
C LEU A 148 -12.18 -7.30 -2.89
N VAL A 149 -13.18 -7.67 -3.67
CA VAL A 149 -13.80 -8.99 -3.68
C VAL A 149 -13.67 -9.56 -5.08
N ASN A 150 -13.06 -10.73 -5.22
CA ASN A 150 -12.90 -11.39 -6.52
C ASN A 150 -14.24 -11.98 -7.04
N GLU A 151 -14.23 -12.52 -8.25
CA GLU A 151 -15.41 -13.11 -8.89
C GLU A 151 -16.02 -14.29 -8.11
N GLU A 152 -15.21 -14.99 -7.31
CA GLU A 152 -15.63 -16.11 -6.46
C GLU A 152 -16.27 -15.64 -5.14
N GLY A 153 -16.33 -14.32 -4.89
CA GLY A 153 -16.84 -13.76 -3.64
C GLY A 153 -15.83 -13.77 -2.48
N ASN A 154 -14.56 -14.05 -2.76
CA ASN A 154 -13.47 -14.03 -1.79
C ASN A 154 -12.83 -12.65 -1.71
N VAL A 155 -12.50 -12.24 -0.48
CA VAL A 155 -11.72 -11.03 -0.21
C VAL A 155 -10.25 -11.27 -0.58
N THR A 156 -9.63 -10.31 -1.27
CA THR A 156 -8.20 -10.34 -1.60
C THR A 156 -7.41 -9.32 -0.78
N GLU A 157 -7.53 -8.04 -1.11
CA GLU A 157 -6.90 -6.90 -0.44
C GLU A 157 -7.83 -5.68 -0.44
N CYS A 158 -7.36 -4.54 0.07
CA CYS A 158 -7.99 -3.24 -0.15
C CYS A 158 -7.37 -2.58 -1.39
N SER A 159 -7.94 -1.48 -1.89
CA SER A 159 -7.39 -0.80 -3.08
C SER A 159 -5.90 -0.47 -2.96
N TYR A 160 -5.47 -0.02 -1.78
CA TYR A 160 -4.10 0.44 -1.51
C TYR A 160 -3.46 -0.17 -0.24
N ALA A 161 -4.06 -1.21 0.33
CA ALA A 161 -3.63 -1.82 1.59
C ALA A 161 -3.90 -3.32 1.62
N ASN A 162 -3.16 -4.08 2.41
CA ASN A 162 -3.49 -5.48 2.66
C ASN A 162 -4.44 -5.62 3.85
N ILE A 163 -5.14 -6.75 3.95
CA ILE A 163 -6.11 -7.04 5.01
C ILE A 163 -5.67 -8.16 5.94
N PHE A 164 -6.09 -8.06 7.19
CA PHE A 164 -5.96 -9.06 8.24
C PHE A 164 -7.25 -9.17 9.04
N TRP A 165 -7.46 -10.33 9.65
CA TRP A 165 -8.55 -10.58 10.60
C TRP A 165 -8.14 -11.61 11.65
N PHE A 166 -8.90 -11.69 12.74
CA PHE A 166 -8.70 -12.71 13.78
C PHE A 166 -9.73 -13.84 13.72
N GLU A 167 -9.27 -15.07 13.95
CA GLU A 167 -10.09 -16.27 14.20
C GLU A 167 -9.70 -16.87 15.55
N GLY A 168 -10.44 -16.51 16.60
CA GLY A 168 -9.95 -16.74 17.97
C GLY A 168 -8.67 -15.96 18.20
N ASP A 169 -7.60 -16.67 18.58
CA ASP A 169 -6.27 -16.09 18.82
C ASP A 169 -5.31 -16.23 17.62
N VAL A 170 -5.81 -16.68 16.46
CA VAL A 170 -5.04 -16.81 15.22
C VAL A 170 -5.21 -15.55 14.38
N LEU A 171 -4.09 -14.95 13.98
CA LEU A 171 -4.04 -13.83 13.04
C LEU A 171 -4.03 -14.37 11.61
N CYS A 172 -5.03 -14.02 10.83
CA CYS A 172 -5.20 -14.49 9.46
C CYS A 172 -4.97 -13.37 8.44
N THR A 173 -4.41 -13.71 7.28
CA THR A 173 -4.33 -12.81 6.10
C THR A 173 -4.43 -13.63 4.82
N THR A 174 -4.79 -12.99 3.72
CA THR A 174 -4.87 -13.60 2.38
C THR A 174 -3.49 -14.02 1.88
N LYS A 175 -3.42 -15.11 1.10
CA LYS A 175 -2.14 -15.70 0.64
C LYS A 175 -1.69 -15.16 -0.71
N GLU A 176 -2.58 -15.26 -1.69
CA GLU A 176 -2.32 -15.09 -3.12
C GLU A 176 -3.18 -13.94 -3.67
N ASP A 177 -2.90 -13.54 -4.92
CA ASP A 177 -3.59 -12.46 -5.62
C ASP A 177 -3.61 -11.10 -4.91
N ILE A 178 -2.53 -10.79 -4.21
CA ILE A 178 -2.34 -9.54 -3.47
C ILE A 178 -0.94 -8.96 -3.65
N LEU A 179 -0.78 -7.69 -3.33
CA LEU A 179 0.54 -7.08 -3.28
C LEU A 179 1.31 -7.61 -2.05
N PRO A 180 2.59 -8.02 -2.17
CA PRO A 180 3.43 -8.36 -1.02
C PRO A 180 3.80 -7.09 -0.24
N GLY A 181 2.87 -6.61 0.59
CA GLY A 181 3.02 -5.41 1.41
C GLY A 181 4.21 -5.45 2.36
N ILE A 182 5.02 -4.39 2.40
CA ILE A 182 6.13 -4.31 3.37
C ILE A 182 5.60 -4.25 4.82
N THR A 183 4.58 -3.41 5.08
CA THR A 183 3.93 -3.37 6.40
C THR A 183 3.27 -4.71 6.75
N ARG A 184 2.66 -5.39 5.77
CA ARG A 184 2.12 -6.74 5.94
C ARG A 184 3.20 -7.73 6.34
N GLN A 185 4.37 -7.71 5.69
CA GLN A 185 5.49 -8.57 6.04
C GLN A 185 5.98 -8.30 7.47
N LYS A 186 6.14 -7.03 7.87
CA LYS A 186 6.50 -6.69 9.25
C LYS A 186 5.52 -7.26 10.26
N VAL A 187 4.22 -7.17 9.97
CA VAL A 187 3.15 -7.72 10.82
C VAL A 187 3.29 -9.23 10.94
N ILE A 188 3.51 -9.94 9.83
CA ILE A 188 3.67 -11.39 9.83
C ILE A 188 4.92 -11.83 10.61
N GLU A 189 6.05 -11.17 10.38
CA GLU A 189 7.35 -11.52 10.96
C GLU A 189 7.44 -11.26 12.47
N ASN A 190 6.74 -10.22 12.96
CA ASN A 190 6.84 -9.75 14.35
C ASN A 190 5.55 -9.94 15.14
N SER A 191 4.58 -10.68 14.60
CA SER A 191 3.31 -10.93 15.29
C SER A 191 3.54 -11.77 16.57
N PRO A 192 2.96 -11.36 17.71
CA PRO A 192 2.92 -12.19 18.91
C PRO A 192 1.87 -13.31 18.81
N PHE A 193 1.03 -13.29 17.76
CA PHE A 193 0.00 -14.28 17.47
C PHE A 193 0.46 -15.24 16.38
N LYS A 194 -0.05 -16.48 16.40
CA LYS A 194 0.11 -17.43 15.29
C LYS A 194 -0.48 -16.83 14.02
N VAL A 195 0.31 -16.78 12.96
CA VAL A 195 -0.12 -16.26 11.66
C VAL A 195 -0.50 -17.42 10.73
N GLU A 196 -1.68 -17.34 10.12
CA GLU A 196 -2.14 -18.29 9.11
C GLU A 196 -2.55 -17.58 7.82
N TYR A 197 -2.22 -18.20 6.68
CA TYR A 197 -2.71 -17.74 5.39
C TYR A 197 -4.03 -18.44 5.07
N LYS A 198 -5.11 -17.67 4.90
CA LYS A 198 -6.46 -18.20 4.62
C LYS A 198 -7.16 -17.37 3.56
N ASN A 199 -8.11 -17.99 2.87
CA ASN A 199 -9.10 -17.28 2.07
C ASN A 199 -10.34 -17.02 2.92
N ILE A 200 -11.05 -15.94 2.63
CA ILE A 200 -12.27 -15.58 3.35
C ILE A 200 -13.26 -14.96 2.39
N SER A 201 -14.51 -15.42 2.45
CA SER A 201 -15.60 -14.82 1.68
C SER A 201 -15.99 -13.45 2.28
N LEU A 202 -16.60 -12.60 1.47
CA LEU A 202 -17.19 -11.35 1.96
C LEU A 202 -18.16 -11.62 3.12
N GLU A 203 -19.04 -12.61 2.99
CA GLU A 203 -19.98 -12.97 4.07
C GLU A 203 -19.28 -13.33 5.38
N ASN A 204 -18.19 -14.09 5.32
CA ASN A 204 -17.48 -14.54 6.50
C ASN A 204 -16.65 -13.44 7.16
N ILE A 205 -16.08 -12.49 6.39
CA ILE A 205 -15.30 -11.39 6.98
C ILE A 205 -16.19 -10.42 7.76
N LEU A 206 -17.44 -10.24 7.32
CA LEU A 206 -18.45 -9.40 7.99
C LEU A 206 -18.81 -9.89 9.40
N ASN A 207 -18.53 -11.15 9.71
CA ASN A 207 -18.82 -11.77 11.01
C ASN A 207 -17.60 -11.84 11.95
N LYS A 208 -16.46 -11.26 11.55
CA LYS A 208 -15.26 -11.24 12.39
C LYS A 208 -15.36 -10.18 13.48
N LYS A 209 -14.68 -10.43 14.60
CA LYS A 209 -14.62 -9.50 15.75
C LYS A 209 -13.58 -8.40 15.56
N GLU A 210 -12.48 -8.72 14.89
CA GLU A 210 -11.38 -7.81 14.61
C GLU A 210 -10.91 -7.99 13.18
N VAL A 211 -10.88 -6.88 12.43
CA VAL A 211 -10.37 -6.78 11.06
C VAL A 211 -9.56 -5.50 10.97
N PHE A 212 -8.44 -5.51 10.26
CA PHE A 212 -7.62 -4.32 10.06
C PHE A 212 -6.91 -4.35 8.72
N LEU A 213 -6.48 -3.17 8.26
CA LEU A 213 -5.66 -3.01 7.07
C LEU A 213 -4.25 -2.55 7.41
N THR A 214 -3.32 -2.78 6.49
CA THR A 214 -1.91 -2.39 6.62
C THR A 214 -1.40 -1.61 5.41
N GLN A 215 -0.72 -0.50 5.65
CA GLN A 215 -0.17 0.36 4.59
C GLN A 215 1.08 1.12 5.06
N SER A 216 2.06 1.34 4.16
CA SER A 216 3.38 1.89 4.51
C SER A 216 3.36 3.27 5.18
N THR A 217 2.37 4.12 4.87
CA THR A 217 2.32 5.50 5.41
C THR A 217 1.47 5.64 6.66
N LYS A 218 0.56 4.70 6.95
CA LYS A 218 -0.39 4.81 8.08
C LYS A 218 -0.35 3.62 9.04
N GLY A 219 0.48 2.61 8.74
CA GLY A 219 0.63 1.42 9.55
C GLY A 219 -0.62 0.56 9.58
N ILE A 220 -1.03 0.16 10.79
CA ILE A 220 -2.21 -0.68 11.06
C ILE A 220 -3.42 0.21 11.35
N LEU A 221 -4.45 0.14 10.50
CA LEU A 221 -5.73 0.81 10.72
C LEU A 221 -6.85 -0.23 10.98
N PRO A 222 -7.56 -0.15 12.13
CA PRO A 222 -8.71 -0.99 12.42
C PRO A 222 -9.83 -0.73 11.42
N ILE A 223 -10.50 -1.80 10.99
CA ILE A 223 -11.71 -1.72 10.17
C ILE A 223 -12.90 -1.98 11.09
N ILE A 224 -13.71 -0.94 11.31
CA ILE A 224 -14.84 -0.99 12.25
C ILE A 224 -16.19 -1.14 11.55
N LYS A 225 -16.22 -0.96 10.23
CA LYS A 225 -17.42 -1.09 9.41
C LYS A 225 -17.03 -1.53 7.99
N ILE A 226 -17.78 -2.48 7.43
CA ILE A 226 -17.71 -2.87 6.03
C ILE A 226 -19.13 -2.80 5.46
N ASP A 227 -19.31 -2.03 4.39
CA ASP A 227 -20.64 -1.65 3.89
C ASP A 227 -21.50 -1.11 5.02
N ASP A 228 -22.67 -1.69 5.28
CA ASP A 228 -23.56 -1.30 6.37
C ASP A 228 -23.36 -2.11 7.65
N LYS A 229 -22.43 -3.06 7.66
CA LYS A 229 -22.19 -3.96 8.79
C LYS A 229 -21.08 -3.43 9.69
N VAL A 230 -21.40 -3.29 10.97
CA VAL A 230 -20.41 -3.02 12.02
C VAL A 230 -19.58 -4.29 12.29
N ILE A 231 -18.26 -4.13 12.32
CA ILE A 231 -17.31 -5.20 12.65
C ILE A 231 -17.09 -5.21 14.16
N GLY A 232 -17.26 -6.38 14.79
CA GLY A 232 -17.23 -6.52 16.24
C GLY A 232 -18.18 -5.54 16.94
N GLU A 233 -17.61 -4.66 17.77
CA GLU A 233 -18.35 -3.62 18.52
C GLU A 233 -18.24 -2.22 17.88
N GLY A 234 -17.71 -2.12 16.65
CA GLY A 234 -17.50 -0.84 15.97
C GLY A 234 -16.35 -0.01 16.55
N LYS A 235 -15.40 -0.67 17.22
CA LYS A 235 -14.24 -0.06 17.86
C LYS A 235 -12.97 -0.87 17.55
N PRO A 236 -11.78 -0.26 17.62
CA PRO A 236 -10.52 -0.98 17.50
C PRO A 236 -10.44 -2.11 18.52
N GLY A 237 -10.20 -3.34 18.04
CA GLY A 237 -10.05 -4.50 18.91
C GLY A 237 -8.70 -4.56 19.62
N LYS A 238 -8.65 -5.29 20.73
CA LYS A 238 -7.48 -5.34 21.62
C LYS A 238 -6.27 -5.94 20.89
N ASN A 239 -6.45 -7.03 20.16
CA ASN A 239 -5.35 -7.71 19.49
C ASN A 239 -4.77 -6.83 18.37
N THR A 240 -5.63 -6.15 17.63
CA THR A 240 -5.25 -5.14 16.62
C THR A 240 -4.43 -4.01 17.23
N LEU A 241 -4.82 -3.49 18.41
CA LEU A 241 -4.07 -2.46 19.11
C LEU A 241 -2.69 -2.95 19.58
N THR A 242 -2.60 -4.19 20.08
CA THR A 242 -1.32 -4.81 20.46
C THR A 242 -0.34 -4.86 19.29
N LEU A 243 -0.80 -5.13 18.06
CA LEU A 243 0.06 -5.18 16.89
C LEU A 243 0.65 -3.81 16.50
N ARG A 244 0.10 -2.67 16.96
CA ARG A 244 0.64 -1.35 16.56
C ARG A 244 2.06 -1.10 17.04
N SER A 245 2.52 -1.76 18.11
CA SER A 245 3.87 -1.59 18.64
C SER A 245 4.97 -2.23 17.77
N ILE A 246 4.60 -3.02 16.74
CA ILE A 246 5.56 -3.71 15.87
C ILE A 246 6.04 -2.86 14.68
N LEU A 247 5.44 -1.68 14.47
CA LEU A 247 5.71 -0.79 13.35
C LEU A 247 6.56 0.41 13.76
#